data_AF-A0A8K0VWY2-F1
#
_entry.id   AF-A0A8K0VWY2-F1
#
_cell.length_a   1.000
_cell.length_b   1.000
_cell.length_c   1.000
_cell.angle_alpha   90.00
_cell.angle_beta   90.00
_cell.angle_gamma   90.00
#
_symmetry.space_group_name_H-M   'P 1'
#
loop_
_entity.id
_entity.type
_entity.pdbx_description
1 polymer ?
#
loop_
_entity_poly.entity_id
_entity_poly.type
_entity_poly.pdbx_seq_one_letter_code
_entity_poly.pdbx_strand_id
1 'polypeptide(L)'
;MDYLIARALPTVLLSSFSTPHASILVTESFSKQHEKLISLTYHRFSNDYPKSDWDVHFHHDCAHIMNGRCEAEIDDFLYDEGEYFTERYMHEGKLRLYAHFVAKGPRSLAQWAPEPLIMPMLPREDLGDWLGSSAQNAIKIDSSPRPNKRVFPDVIDHFDCYSEYLPSHDFTFQLPMTSITTTVKGPSVAMRPRPSAEYTSLPMGATALQFLIDHESMVSKGPPDDSRHYRRDYALCNTAKKRGIAHALLMDGDFYGVEASQPCVSCVKRGEKCRIYHPDMHVLPWKADLIDVNKRGVGAQCAMCRAKGRTSSATGACCAA
;
A
#
# COMPACT_ATOMS: atom_id res chain seq x y z
N MET A 1 20.97 -40.36 16.40
CA MET A 1 19.99 -39.93 17.42
C MET A 1 19.30 -38.71 16.85
N ASP A 2 18.23 -38.95 16.11
CA ASP A 2 17.37 -37.89 15.61
C ASP A 2 16.61 -37.34 16.81
N TYR A 3 17.02 -36.16 17.28
CA TYR A 3 16.18 -35.37 18.15
C TYR A 3 14.90 -35.11 17.36
N LEU A 4 13.85 -35.88 17.64
CA LEU A 4 12.48 -35.51 17.36
C LEU A 4 12.28 -34.19 18.11
N ILE A 5 12.60 -33.08 17.44
CA ILE A 5 12.17 -31.77 17.85
C ILE A 5 10.65 -31.91 17.84
N ALA A 6 10.07 -32.05 19.03
CA ALA A 6 8.64 -31.94 19.23
C ALA A 6 8.28 -30.57 18.66
N ARG A 7 7.81 -30.56 17.41
CA ARG A 7 7.39 -29.34 16.73
C ARG A 7 6.31 -28.78 17.63
N ALA A 8 6.63 -27.68 18.30
CA ALA A 8 5.67 -26.94 19.10
C ALA A 8 4.48 -26.71 18.18
N LEU A 9 3.33 -27.26 18.56
CA LEU A 9 2.18 -27.29 17.71
C LEU A 9 1.74 -25.85 17.44
N PRO A 10 1.36 -25.52 16.19
CA PRO A 10 0.96 -24.18 15.83
C PRO A 10 -0.14 -23.71 16.77
N THR A 11 0.08 -22.57 17.41
CA THR A 11 -0.88 -22.02 18.38
C THR A 11 -1.57 -20.80 17.80
N VAL A 12 -2.88 -20.67 18.03
CA VAL A 12 -3.63 -19.50 17.57
C VAL A 12 -3.70 -18.48 18.68
N LEU A 13 -3.43 -17.22 18.36
CA LEU A 13 -3.72 -16.06 19.19
C LEU A 13 -4.97 -15.40 18.67
N LEU A 14 -6.04 -15.40 19.46
CA LEU A 14 -7.33 -14.84 19.08
C LEU A 14 -7.58 -13.53 19.83
N SER A 15 -7.79 -12.45 19.09
CA SER A 15 -8.20 -11.13 19.59
C SER A 15 -9.53 -10.69 18.96
N SER A 16 -10.17 -9.66 19.52
CA SER A 16 -11.27 -8.94 18.84
C SER A 16 -10.75 -7.64 18.24
N PHE A 17 -11.35 -7.17 17.14
CA PHE A 17 -11.05 -5.83 16.61
C PHE A 17 -11.32 -4.69 17.59
N SER A 18 -12.28 -4.85 18.51
CA SER A 18 -12.58 -3.84 19.52
C SER A 18 -11.50 -3.78 20.62
N THR A 19 -10.71 -4.84 20.78
CA THR A 19 -9.70 -4.97 21.84
C THR A 19 -8.45 -5.69 21.31
N PRO A 20 -7.73 -5.11 20.31
CA PRO A 20 -6.66 -5.81 19.59
C PRO A 20 -5.47 -6.20 20.48
N HIS A 21 -5.28 -5.47 21.59
CA HIS A 21 -4.21 -5.73 22.57
C HIS A 21 -4.52 -6.89 23.53
N ALA A 22 -5.76 -7.35 23.59
CA ALA A 22 -6.17 -8.48 24.43
C ALA A 22 -6.34 -9.73 23.56
N SER A 23 -5.38 -10.64 23.66
CA SER A 23 -5.42 -11.93 22.97
C SER A 23 -5.60 -13.08 23.96
N ILE A 24 -6.31 -14.13 23.52
CA ILE A 24 -6.32 -15.41 24.20
C ILE A 24 -5.51 -16.43 23.40
N LEU A 25 -4.77 -17.27 24.12
CA LEU A 25 -4.08 -18.41 23.52
C LEU A 25 -5.10 -19.53 23.32
N VAL A 26 -5.36 -19.90 22.07
CA VAL A 26 -6.28 -20.98 21.71
C VAL A 26 -5.49 -22.28 21.63
N THR A 27 -5.92 -23.27 22.41
CA THR A 27 -5.31 -24.60 22.42
C THR A 27 -5.57 -25.33 21.10
N GLU A 28 -4.68 -26.26 20.75
CA GLU A 28 -4.75 -27.06 19.52
C GLU A 28 -6.13 -27.69 19.28
N SER A 29 -6.76 -28.22 20.33
CA SER A 29 -8.08 -28.87 20.25
C SER A 29 -9.20 -27.95 19.71
N PHE A 30 -9.05 -26.64 19.89
CA PHE A 30 -9.97 -25.61 19.41
C PHE A 30 -9.47 -24.90 18.16
N SER A 31 -8.16 -24.89 17.89
CA SER A 31 -7.60 -24.22 16.71
C SER A 31 -7.65 -25.07 15.43
N LYS A 32 -7.85 -26.39 15.51
CA LYS A 32 -7.90 -27.28 14.34
C LYS A 32 -9.18 -27.22 13.51
N GLN A 33 -10.23 -26.60 14.04
CA GLN A 33 -11.54 -26.57 13.38
C GLN A 33 -12.11 -25.17 13.48
N HIS A 34 -12.43 -24.58 12.34
CA HIS A 34 -12.96 -23.23 12.22
C HIS A 34 -14.25 -23.07 13.03
N GLU A 35 -15.14 -24.05 13.00
CA GLU A 35 -16.39 -24.03 13.79
C GLU A 35 -16.15 -23.97 15.32
N LYS A 36 -15.11 -24.64 15.80
CA LYS A 36 -14.72 -24.57 17.22
C LYS A 36 -14.16 -23.20 17.57
N LEU A 37 -13.40 -22.59 16.67
CA LEU A 37 -12.91 -21.23 16.83
C LEU A 37 -14.08 -20.24 16.89
N ILE A 38 -15.09 -20.36 16.02
CA ILE A 38 -16.33 -19.58 16.08
C ILE A 38 -17.02 -19.75 17.44
N SER A 39 -17.19 -21.00 17.88
CA SER A 39 -17.87 -21.30 19.15
C SER A 39 -17.14 -20.70 20.36
N LEU A 40 -15.81 -20.81 20.38
CA LEU A 40 -14.96 -20.19 21.40
C LEU A 40 -15.07 -18.66 21.35
N THR A 41 -15.12 -18.08 20.16
CA THR A 41 -15.22 -16.64 19.95
C THR A 41 -16.51 -16.08 20.51
N TYR A 42 -17.65 -16.72 20.22
CA TYR A 42 -18.91 -16.35 20.88
C TYR A 42 -18.85 -16.57 22.38
N HIS A 43 -18.34 -17.70 22.88
CA HIS A 43 -18.21 -17.90 24.32
C HIS A 43 -17.41 -16.79 25.02
N ARG A 44 -16.39 -16.25 24.35
CA ARG A 44 -15.53 -15.19 24.88
C ARG A 44 -16.13 -13.79 24.78
N PHE A 45 -16.83 -13.49 23.69
CA PHE A 45 -17.25 -12.13 23.33
C PHE A 45 -18.79 -11.96 23.21
N SER A 46 -19.60 -12.97 23.53
CA SER A 46 -21.07 -12.95 23.32
C SER A 46 -21.82 -11.87 24.06
N ASN A 47 -21.26 -11.35 25.17
CA ASN A 47 -21.92 -10.30 25.94
C ASN A 47 -22.15 -9.04 25.10
N ASP A 48 -21.21 -8.75 24.20
CA ASP A 48 -21.27 -7.59 23.32
C ASP A 48 -21.88 -7.94 21.95
N TYR A 49 -21.79 -9.23 21.55
CA TYR A 49 -22.20 -9.72 20.23
C TYR A 49 -23.04 -11.01 20.32
N PRO A 50 -24.37 -10.91 20.55
CA PRO A 50 -25.25 -12.07 20.60
C PRO A 50 -25.24 -12.86 19.29
N LYS A 51 -25.14 -14.20 19.37
CA LYS A 51 -25.09 -15.08 18.17
C LYS A 51 -26.35 -14.98 17.29
N SER A 52 -27.49 -14.56 17.85
CA SER A 52 -28.73 -14.32 17.10
C SER A 52 -28.63 -13.14 16.14
N ASP A 53 -27.82 -12.14 16.49
CA ASP A 53 -27.84 -10.82 15.85
C ASP A 53 -26.54 -10.53 15.09
N TRP A 54 -25.51 -11.36 15.26
CA TRP A 54 -24.19 -11.16 14.68
C TRP A 54 -23.64 -12.46 14.08
N ASP A 55 -23.01 -12.35 12.92
CA ASP A 55 -22.08 -13.33 12.36
C ASP A 55 -20.64 -12.95 12.73
N VAL A 56 -19.74 -13.92 12.74
CA VAL A 56 -18.32 -13.71 13.02
C VAL A 56 -17.46 -14.34 11.94
N HIS A 57 -16.45 -13.61 11.49
CA HIS A 57 -15.37 -14.11 10.65
C HIS A 57 -14.02 -13.66 11.20
N PHE A 58 -12.94 -14.19 10.66
CA PHE A 58 -11.58 -13.93 11.16
C PHE A 58 -10.72 -13.26 10.11
N HIS A 59 -9.84 -12.37 10.58
CA HIS A 59 -8.80 -11.75 9.77
C HIS A 59 -7.42 -12.09 10.30
N HIS A 60 -6.46 -12.13 9.38
CA HIS A 60 -5.04 -12.17 9.73
C HIS A 60 -4.54 -10.82 10.23
N ASP A 61 -3.44 -10.80 11.00
CA ASP A 61 -2.80 -9.55 11.45
C ASP A 61 -2.27 -8.63 10.34
N CYS A 62 -2.12 -9.15 9.13
CA CYS A 62 -1.67 -8.41 7.96
C CYS A 62 -2.83 -7.80 7.17
N ALA A 63 -4.08 -8.06 7.59
CA ALA A 63 -5.27 -7.55 6.92
C ALA A 63 -5.57 -6.12 7.39
N HIS A 64 -5.53 -5.17 6.45
CA HIS A 64 -6.04 -3.83 6.70
C HIS A 64 -7.56 -3.84 6.49
N ILE A 65 -8.34 -3.60 7.55
CA ILE A 65 -9.75 -3.22 7.38
C ILE A 65 -9.76 -1.75 6.94
N MET A 66 -9.79 -1.51 5.64
CA MET A 66 -9.96 -0.15 5.10
C MET A 66 -11.41 0.05 4.66
N ASN A 67 -12.00 1.18 5.08
CA ASN A 67 -13.31 1.65 4.62
C ASN A 67 -14.48 0.66 4.82
N GLY A 68 -14.46 -0.12 5.91
CA GLY A 68 -15.52 -1.09 6.21
C GLY A 68 -15.57 -2.30 5.26
N ARG A 69 -14.56 -2.48 4.41
CA ARG A 69 -14.38 -3.70 3.62
C ARG A 69 -13.51 -4.68 4.39
N CYS A 70 -14.01 -5.90 4.50
CA CYS A 70 -13.30 -7.02 5.08
C CYS A 70 -12.36 -7.58 4.00
N GLU A 71 -11.18 -6.98 3.82
CA GLU A 71 -10.14 -7.56 2.96
C GLU A 71 -9.37 -8.63 3.74
N ALA A 72 -9.00 -9.72 3.07
CA ALA A 72 -8.27 -10.86 3.66
C ALA A 72 -8.98 -11.53 4.85
N GLU A 73 -10.27 -11.85 4.65
CA GLU A 73 -10.99 -12.82 5.49
C GLU A 73 -10.33 -14.21 5.37
N ILE A 74 -10.27 -14.92 6.50
CA ILE A 74 -9.82 -16.31 6.58
C ILE A 74 -10.96 -17.19 6.05
N ASP A 75 -10.67 -17.93 5.00
CA ASP A 75 -11.58 -18.93 4.45
C ASP A 75 -11.66 -20.15 5.37
N ASP A 76 -12.87 -20.65 5.62
CA ASP A 76 -13.13 -21.72 6.59
C ASP A 76 -12.56 -23.06 6.12
N PHE A 77 -12.71 -23.40 4.85
CA PHE A 77 -12.15 -24.60 4.25
C PHE A 77 -10.62 -24.58 4.27
N LEU A 78 -9.99 -23.49 3.81
CA LEU A 78 -8.53 -23.38 3.80
C LEU A 78 -7.94 -23.38 5.22
N TYR A 79 -8.68 -22.86 6.19
CA TYR A 79 -8.30 -22.92 7.60
C TYR A 79 -8.30 -24.35 8.14
N ASP A 80 -9.35 -25.12 7.85
CA ASP A 80 -9.47 -26.51 8.30
C ASP A 80 -8.46 -27.44 7.62
N GLU A 81 -8.10 -27.16 6.35
CA GLU A 81 -7.00 -27.84 5.64
C GLU A 81 -5.60 -27.40 6.11
N GLY A 82 -5.55 -26.36 6.94
CA GLY A 82 -4.33 -25.90 7.60
C GLY A 82 -3.42 -25.01 6.75
N GLU A 83 -3.91 -24.45 5.64
CA GLU A 83 -3.16 -23.63 4.69
C GLU A 83 -2.60 -22.33 5.32
N TYR A 84 -3.25 -21.85 6.39
CA TYR A 84 -2.78 -20.68 7.14
C TYR A 84 -1.73 -21.01 8.21
N PHE A 85 -1.38 -22.28 8.45
CA PHE A 85 -0.34 -22.67 9.41
C PHE A 85 1.02 -22.85 8.74
N THR A 86 1.41 -21.88 7.91
CA THR A 86 2.70 -21.82 7.25
C THR A 86 3.56 -20.68 7.81
N GLU A 87 4.88 -20.74 7.63
CA GLU A 87 5.80 -19.68 8.08
C GLU A 87 5.46 -18.30 7.53
N ARG A 88 4.71 -18.23 6.42
CA ARG A 88 4.24 -16.97 5.83
C ARG A 88 3.22 -16.24 6.70
N TYR A 89 2.36 -16.97 7.38
CA TYR A 89 1.24 -16.44 8.18
C TYR A 89 1.55 -16.54 9.69
N MET A 90 2.47 -17.40 10.08
CA MET A 90 2.83 -17.57 11.48
C MET A 90 3.92 -16.59 11.92
N HIS A 91 3.63 -15.84 12.98
CA HIS A 91 4.60 -14.98 13.66
C HIS A 91 4.99 -15.60 15.00
N GLU A 92 6.28 -15.86 15.19
CA GLU A 92 6.82 -16.49 16.42
C GLU A 92 6.17 -17.86 16.72
N GLY A 93 5.88 -18.63 15.67
CA GLY A 93 5.21 -19.93 15.81
C GLY A 93 3.72 -19.83 16.17
N LYS A 94 3.11 -18.66 15.98
CA LYS A 94 1.69 -18.43 16.29
C LYS A 94 0.96 -17.80 15.11
N LEU A 95 -0.26 -18.27 14.85
CA LEU A 95 -1.18 -17.66 13.91
C LEU A 95 -2.03 -16.62 14.65
N ARG A 96 -1.96 -15.35 14.26
CA ARG A 96 -2.69 -14.25 14.90
C ARG A 96 -3.97 -13.96 14.14
N LEU A 97 -5.11 -14.12 14.81
CA LEU A 97 -6.42 -13.93 14.25
C LEU A 97 -7.20 -12.86 15.01
N TYR A 98 -7.94 -12.05 14.26
CA TYR A 98 -8.85 -11.04 14.79
C TYR A 98 -10.29 -11.40 14.43
N ALA A 99 -11.10 -11.66 15.44
CA ALA A 99 -12.54 -11.86 15.29
C ALA A 99 -13.23 -10.55 14.93
N HIS A 100 -13.96 -10.55 13.83
CA HIS A 100 -14.77 -9.44 13.34
C HIS A 100 -16.24 -9.84 13.32
N PHE A 101 -17.09 -9.06 14.00
CA PHE A 101 -18.52 -9.31 14.10
C PHE A 101 -19.30 -8.43 13.12
N VAL A 102 -20.19 -9.05 12.34
CA VAL A 102 -21.04 -8.39 11.34
C VAL A 102 -22.51 -8.61 11.70
N ALA A 103 -23.32 -7.56 11.71
CA ALA A 103 -24.72 -7.67 12.09
C ALA A 103 -25.54 -8.51 11.08
N LYS A 104 -26.33 -9.44 11.60
CA LYS A 104 -27.33 -10.23 10.84
C LYS A 104 -28.54 -9.35 10.55
N GLY A 105 -28.86 -9.16 9.27
CA GLY A 105 -30.13 -8.55 8.89
C GLY A 105 -30.14 -7.86 7.53
N PRO A 106 -31.32 -7.36 7.10
CA PRO A 106 -31.54 -6.77 5.78
C PRO A 106 -30.76 -5.47 5.53
N ARG A 107 -30.02 -4.97 6.54
CA ARG A 107 -29.15 -3.79 6.41
C ARG A 107 -27.73 -4.11 5.94
N SER A 108 -27.29 -5.37 5.89
CA SER A 108 -25.93 -5.66 5.39
C SER A 108 -25.78 -5.34 3.90
N LEU A 109 -26.85 -5.42 3.09
CA LEU A 109 -26.85 -4.98 1.68
C LEU A 109 -26.95 -3.45 1.51
N ALA A 110 -27.53 -2.73 2.48
CA ALA A 110 -27.68 -1.28 2.39
C ALA A 110 -26.37 -0.52 2.65
N GLN A 111 -25.40 -1.16 3.30
CA GLN A 111 -24.05 -0.61 3.51
C GLN A 111 -23.14 -0.80 2.27
N TRP A 112 -23.66 -1.46 1.21
CA TRP A 112 -22.92 -1.85 0.00
C TRP A 112 -23.40 -1.11 -1.26
N ALA A 113 -24.45 -0.30 -1.17
CA ALA A 113 -24.75 0.68 -2.19
C ALA A 113 -23.87 1.93 -1.94
N PRO A 114 -23.08 2.41 -2.92
CA PRO A 114 -22.63 3.80 -2.84
C PRO A 114 -23.87 4.67 -2.68
N GLU A 115 -23.85 5.66 -1.77
CA GLU A 115 -24.93 6.64 -1.70
C GLU A 115 -25.20 7.13 -3.14
N PRO A 116 -26.42 6.94 -3.69
CA PRO A 116 -26.76 7.62 -4.91
C PRO A 116 -26.58 9.11 -4.62
N LEU A 117 -25.77 9.80 -5.41
CA LEU A 117 -25.69 11.25 -5.39
C LEU A 117 -27.11 11.77 -5.67
N ILE A 118 -27.86 12.04 -4.60
CA ILE A 118 -29.07 12.83 -4.66
C ILE A 118 -28.58 14.25 -4.95
N MET A 119 -28.46 14.55 -6.23
CA MET A 119 -28.40 15.92 -6.71
C MET A 119 -29.67 16.61 -6.18
N PRO A 120 -29.56 17.68 -5.38
CA PRO A 120 -30.74 18.44 -4.99
C PRO A 120 -31.39 18.95 -6.27
N MET A 121 -32.56 18.39 -6.61
CA MET A 121 -33.44 18.99 -7.60
C MET A 121 -33.80 20.38 -7.07
N LEU A 122 -33.24 21.41 -7.71
CA LEU A 122 -33.65 22.77 -7.48
C LEU A 122 -35.16 22.89 -7.77
N PRO A 123 -35.93 23.63 -6.94
CA PRO A 123 -37.34 23.87 -7.21
C PRO A 123 -37.51 24.53 -8.57
N ARG A 124 -38.32 23.90 -9.42
CA ARG A 124 -38.66 24.38 -10.75
C ARG A 124 -39.93 25.21 -10.64
N GLU A 125 -39.82 26.46 -10.21
CA GLU A 125 -40.91 27.43 -10.30
C GLU A 125 -40.41 28.74 -10.91
N ASP A 126 -41.22 29.24 -11.86
CA ASP A 126 -41.24 30.58 -12.44
C ASP A 126 -40.03 31.10 -13.23
N LEU A 127 -40.04 30.79 -14.53
CA LEU A 127 -39.70 31.76 -15.58
C LEU A 127 -40.49 31.42 -16.85
N GLY A 128 -41.79 31.66 -16.77
CA GLY A 128 -42.61 31.95 -17.94
C GLY A 128 -42.25 33.34 -18.50
N ASP A 129 -42.62 33.56 -19.76
CA ASP A 129 -42.58 34.84 -20.48
C ASP A 129 -41.21 35.31 -20.97
N TRP A 130 -40.70 34.64 -22.01
CA TRP A 130 -40.10 35.38 -23.12
C TRP A 130 -40.17 34.61 -24.43
N LEU A 131 -40.51 35.33 -25.50
CA LEU A 131 -40.60 34.94 -26.92
C LEU A 131 -41.90 34.29 -27.39
N GLY A 132 -42.85 35.17 -27.70
CA GLY A 132 -43.86 34.90 -28.71
C GLY A 132 -43.31 34.95 -30.14
N SER A 133 -44.16 34.44 -31.04
CA SER A 133 -44.22 34.66 -32.49
C SER A 133 -43.34 33.83 -33.41
N SER A 134 -43.95 32.71 -33.81
CA SER A 134 -44.43 32.42 -35.17
C SER A 134 -43.46 32.13 -36.32
N ALA A 135 -43.74 30.94 -36.88
CA ALA A 135 -43.90 30.63 -38.29
C ALA A 135 -42.71 30.04 -39.08
N GLN A 136 -42.90 28.76 -39.37
CA GLN A 136 -42.70 28.10 -40.67
C GLN A 136 -41.27 28.00 -41.20
N ASN A 137 -40.71 26.78 -41.13
CA ASN A 137 -40.15 26.04 -42.27
C ASN A 137 -39.53 24.73 -41.77
N ALA A 138 -40.26 23.61 -41.90
CA ALA A 138 -39.70 22.27 -41.67
C ALA A 138 -39.52 21.57 -43.02
N ILE A 139 -38.26 21.53 -43.42
CA ILE A 139 -37.68 20.85 -44.57
C ILE A 139 -37.91 19.34 -44.43
N LYS A 140 -38.41 18.71 -45.51
CA LYS A 140 -38.40 17.25 -45.69
C LYS A 140 -36.95 16.76 -45.78
N ILE A 141 -36.52 15.94 -44.83
CA ILE A 141 -35.25 15.20 -44.94
C ILE A 141 -35.56 13.80 -45.43
N ASP A 142 -35.01 13.54 -46.61
CA ASP A 142 -35.02 12.29 -47.35
C ASP A 142 -34.31 11.18 -46.57
N SER A 143 -34.91 9.99 -46.61
CA SER A 143 -34.43 8.78 -45.96
C SER A 143 -33.72 7.94 -47.01
N SER A 144 -32.38 7.98 -47.03
CA SER A 144 -31.60 6.96 -47.74
C SER A 144 -30.30 6.65 -47.01
N PRO A 145 -29.99 5.35 -46.79
CA PRO A 145 -28.87 4.92 -45.97
C PRO A 145 -27.58 4.84 -46.80
N ARG A 146 -26.47 5.29 -46.22
CA ARG A 146 -25.14 4.82 -46.64
C ARG A 146 -24.27 4.44 -45.44
N PRO A 147 -23.43 3.41 -45.62
CA PRO A 147 -22.81 2.68 -44.54
C PRO A 147 -21.49 3.34 -44.15
N ASN A 148 -21.13 3.27 -42.86
CA ASN A 148 -19.72 3.42 -42.52
C ASN A 148 -19.32 2.44 -41.42
N LYS A 149 -18.52 1.47 -41.88
CA LYS A 149 -17.74 0.55 -41.07
C LYS A 149 -16.74 1.37 -40.25
N ARG A 150 -16.81 1.28 -38.93
CA ARG A 150 -15.62 1.33 -38.08
C ARG A 150 -15.68 0.15 -37.13
N VAL A 151 -14.87 -0.84 -37.48
CA VAL A 151 -14.50 -1.97 -36.65
C VAL A 151 -13.64 -1.42 -35.51
N PHE A 152 -14.14 -1.53 -34.28
CA PHE A 152 -13.30 -1.48 -33.08
C PHE A 152 -12.99 -2.93 -32.71
N PRO A 153 -11.72 -3.34 -32.60
CA PRO A 153 -11.40 -4.61 -31.97
C PRO A 153 -11.44 -4.46 -30.45
N ASP A 154 -12.03 -5.47 -29.83
CA ASP A 154 -12.08 -5.72 -28.39
C ASP A 154 -10.69 -5.61 -27.75
N VAL A 155 -10.58 -4.85 -26.67
CA VAL A 155 -9.46 -4.96 -25.72
C VAL A 155 -9.98 -5.75 -24.53
N ILE A 156 -9.75 -7.06 -24.59
CA ILE A 156 -9.84 -7.98 -23.47
C ILE A 156 -8.56 -7.79 -22.65
N ASP A 157 -8.64 -7.21 -21.45
CA ASP A 157 -7.57 -7.32 -20.46
C ASP A 157 -7.69 -8.70 -19.78
N HIS A 158 -7.11 -9.71 -20.42
CA HIS A 158 -6.76 -10.99 -19.79
C HIS A 158 -5.41 -10.81 -19.08
N PHE A 159 -5.44 -10.73 -17.74
CA PHE A 159 -4.24 -10.86 -16.92
C PHE A 159 -4.08 -12.33 -16.49
N ASP A 160 -3.68 -13.17 -17.44
CA ASP A 160 -3.27 -14.55 -17.15
C ASP A 160 -1.81 -14.57 -16.70
N CYS A 161 -1.63 -14.97 -15.44
CA CYS A 161 -0.35 -15.30 -14.83
C CYS A 161 0.00 -16.74 -15.22
N TYR A 162 0.64 -16.94 -16.38
CA TYR A 162 1.27 -18.22 -16.72
C TYR A 162 2.75 -18.20 -16.34
N SER A 163 3.04 -18.95 -15.28
CA SER A 163 4.34 -19.54 -15.00
C SER A 163 4.54 -20.71 -15.97
N GLU A 164 5.32 -20.52 -17.02
CA GLU A 164 5.83 -21.63 -17.82
C GLU A 164 7.35 -21.77 -17.69
N TYR A 165 7.70 -22.93 -17.14
CA TYR A 165 8.96 -23.64 -17.26
C TYR A 165 9.44 -23.64 -18.73
N LEU A 166 10.67 -23.20 -18.99
CA LEU A 166 11.35 -23.47 -20.25
C LEU A 166 12.57 -24.38 -20.01
N PRO A 167 12.75 -25.44 -20.82
CA PRO A 167 13.89 -26.33 -20.72
C PRO A 167 15.13 -25.73 -21.41
N SER A 168 16.28 -26.07 -20.85
CA SER A 168 17.62 -25.76 -21.33
C SER A 168 17.84 -26.20 -22.79
N HIS A 169 18.13 -25.25 -23.67
CA HIS A 169 18.76 -25.50 -24.97
C HIS A 169 20.06 -24.72 -25.08
N ASP A 170 21.17 -25.44 -25.20
CA ASP A 170 22.48 -24.92 -25.59
C ASP A 170 22.42 -24.43 -27.04
N PHE A 171 22.68 -23.15 -27.25
CA PHE A 171 22.86 -22.58 -28.58
C PHE A 171 24.10 -21.68 -28.60
N THR A 172 25.22 -22.26 -29.01
CA THR A 172 26.49 -21.54 -29.23
C THR A 172 26.45 -20.80 -30.57
N PHE A 173 26.44 -19.48 -30.54
CA PHE A 173 26.70 -18.62 -31.71
C PHE A 173 27.98 -17.81 -31.44
N GLN A 174 29.06 -18.14 -32.16
CA GLN A 174 30.29 -17.34 -32.15
C GLN A 174 30.16 -16.19 -33.15
N LEU A 175 30.19 -14.96 -32.65
CA LEU A 175 30.49 -13.76 -33.45
C LEU A 175 31.75 -13.08 -32.91
N PRO A 176 32.62 -12.54 -33.77
CA PRO A 176 33.87 -11.92 -33.37
C PRO A 176 33.63 -10.56 -32.71
N MET A 177 34.03 -10.41 -31.45
CA MET A 177 34.08 -9.13 -30.75
C MET A 177 35.32 -8.35 -31.18
N THR A 178 35.14 -7.18 -31.78
CA THR A 178 36.15 -6.13 -31.82
C THR A 178 35.98 -5.24 -30.58
N SER A 179 36.78 -5.50 -29.56
CA SER A 179 36.80 -4.70 -28.33
C SER A 179 37.62 -3.43 -28.53
N ILE A 180 36.95 -2.28 -28.62
CA ILE A 180 37.58 -0.96 -28.42
C ILE A 180 37.45 -0.61 -26.95
N THR A 181 38.51 -0.84 -26.18
CA THR A 181 38.62 -0.48 -24.77
C THR A 181 39.06 0.99 -24.66
N THR A 182 38.10 1.93 -24.61
CA THR A 182 38.38 3.30 -24.17
C THR A 182 38.29 3.36 -22.64
N THR A 183 39.43 3.16 -21.99
CA THR A 183 39.57 3.32 -20.53
C THR A 183 39.57 4.80 -20.16
N VAL A 184 38.40 5.37 -19.88
CA VAL A 184 38.30 6.70 -19.27
C VAL A 184 38.61 6.55 -17.78
N LYS A 185 39.85 6.85 -17.37
CA LYS A 185 40.24 7.02 -15.96
C LYS A 185 39.52 8.24 -15.39
N GLY A 186 38.33 8.04 -14.83
CA GLY A 186 37.69 9.04 -13.98
C GLY A 186 38.54 9.28 -12.72
N PRO A 187 38.58 10.51 -12.19
CA PRO A 187 39.32 10.81 -10.96
C PRO A 187 38.80 9.94 -9.81
N SER A 188 39.69 9.15 -9.22
CA SER A 188 39.44 8.42 -7.98
C SER A 188 39.17 9.46 -6.89
N VAL A 189 37.89 9.68 -6.59
CA VAL A 189 37.47 10.51 -5.47
C VAL A 189 37.80 9.71 -4.21
N ALA A 190 38.88 10.09 -3.52
CA ALA A 190 39.23 9.53 -2.23
C ALA A 190 37.98 9.57 -1.31
N MET A 191 37.53 8.41 -0.84
CA MET A 191 36.47 8.32 0.15
C MET A 191 36.93 9.10 1.38
N ARG A 192 36.30 10.26 1.64
CA ARG A 192 36.56 11.03 2.85
C ARG A 192 36.19 10.15 4.05
N PRO A 193 37.01 10.12 5.13
CA PRO A 193 36.68 9.39 6.34
C PRO A 193 35.30 9.82 6.85
N ARG A 194 34.47 8.81 7.10
CA ARG A 194 33.06 8.91 7.49
C ARG A 194 32.99 9.56 8.87
N PRO A 195 32.44 10.78 9.03
CA PRO A 195 32.09 11.26 10.35
C PRO A 195 30.95 10.36 10.85
N SER A 196 31.18 9.60 11.91
CA SER A 196 30.13 8.89 12.65
C SER A 196 29.34 9.91 13.46
N ALA A 197 28.66 10.83 12.78
CA ALA A 197 27.66 11.63 13.46
C ALA A 197 26.60 10.66 13.97
N GLU A 198 26.55 10.48 15.29
CA GLU A 198 25.50 9.70 15.92
C GLU A 198 24.17 10.40 15.64
N TYR A 199 23.29 9.71 14.92
CA TYR A 199 21.92 10.16 14.75
C TYR A 199 21.18 9.96 16.07
N THR A 200 20.37 10.94 16.47
CA THR A 200 19.47 10.79 17.62
C THR A 200 18.49 9.67 17.33
N SER A 201 18.36 8.68 18.23
CA SER A 201 17.42 7.58 18.08
C SER A 201 16.02 8.03 17.66
N LEU A 202 15.35 7.21 16.84
CA LEU A 202 13.95 7.44 16.46
C LEU A 202 13.06 7.72 17.70
N PRO A 203 12.11 8.66 17.60
CA PRO A 203 11.14 8.90 18.66
C PRO A 203 10.38 7.60 19.04
N MET A 204 10.00 7.46 20.31
CA MET A 204 9.34 6.24 20.84
C MET A 204 8.04 5.86 20.09
N GLY A 205 7.37 6.80 19.41
CA GLY A 205 6.18 6.54 18.61
C GLY A 205 6.42 6.21 17.14
N ALA A 206 7.66 6.27 16.66
CA ALA A 206 8.02 5.96 15.29
C ALA A 206 8.02 4.44 15.09
N THR A 207 6.86 3.89 14.80
CA THR A 207 6.65 2.48 14.46
C THR A 207 6.34 2.31 12.98
N ALA A 208 6.55 1.10 12.43
CA ALA A 208 6.24 0.80 11.03
C ALA A 208 4.77 1.04 10.70
N LEU A 209 3.87 0.66 11.61
CA LEU A 209 2.44 0.92 11.47
C LEU A 209 2.12 2.43 11.46
N GLN A 210 2.70 3.20 12.39
CA GLN A 210 2.49 4.64 12.42
C GLN A 210 2.98 5.33 11.15
N PHE A 211 4.11 4.89 10.60
CA PHE A 211 4.61 5.40 9.33
C PHE A 211 3.65 5.14 8.17
N LEU A 212 3.04 3.94 8.09
CA LEU A 212 2.04 3.65 7.06
C LEU A 212 0.84 4.58 7.17
N ILE A 213 0.32 4.77 8.39
CA ILE A 213 -0.79 5.68 8.67
C ILE A 213 -0.44 7.11 8.25
N ASP A 214 0.72 7.61 8.68
CA ASP A 214 1.17 8.97 8.36
C ASP A 214 1.41 9.15 6.87
N HIS A 215 2.03 8.17 6.22
CA HIS A 215 2.28 8.19 4.78
C HIS A 215 0.97 8.25 3.99
N GLU A 216 -0.01 7.38 4.31
CA GLU A 216 -1.30 7.39 3.61
C GLU A 216 -2.07 8.69 3.87
N SER A 217 -2.01 9.21 5.10
CA SER A 217 -2.56 10.52 5.45
C SER A 217 -1.97 11.63 4.57
N MET A 218 -0.65 11.63 4.38
CA MET A 218 0.06 12.61 3.55
C MET A 218 -0.23 12.43 2.05
N VAL A 219 -0.38 11.19 1.57
CA VAL A 219 -0.80 10.92 0.18
C VAL A 219 -2.19 11.50 -0.07
N SER A 220 -3.12 11.32 0.86
CA SER A 220 -4.50 11.80 0.74
C SER A 220 -4.61 13.32 0.87
N LYS A 221 -4.00 13.91 1.91
CA LYS A 221 -4.13 15.36 2.21
C LYS A 221 -3.26 16.22 1.29
N GLY A 222 -2.09 15.71 0.92
CA GLY A 222 -1.06 16.47 0.23
C GLY A 222 -0.22 17.37 1.15
N PRO A 223 0.77 18.05 0.57
CA PRO A 223 1.64 18.97 1.31
C PRO A 223 0.85 20.18 1.80
N PRO A 224 1.12 20.70 3.02
CA PRO A 224 0.56 21.97 3.46
C PRO A 224 1.09 23.13 2.59
N ASP A 225 0.35 24.24 2.56
CA ASP A 225 0.61 25.39 1.68
C ASP A 225 1.98 26.06 1.93
N ASP A 226 2.48 25.96 3.17
CA ASP A 226 3.78 26.48 3.60
C ASP A 226 4.94 25.50 3.34
N SER A 227 4.64 24.27 2.92
CA SER A 227 5.67 23.28 2.61
C SER A 227 6.48 23.68 1.39
N ARG A 228 7.80 23.46 1.43
CA ARG A 228 8.65 23.53 0.23
C ARG A 228 8.30 22.49 -0.84
N HIS A 229 7.44 21.52 -0.51
CA HIS A 229 6.90 20.54 -1.44
C HIS A 229 5.49 20.88 -1.94
N TYR A 230 4.96 22.05 -1.56
CA TYR A 230 3.65 22.51 -1.99
C TYR A 230 3.52 22.49 -3.52
N ARG A 231 2.34 22.05 -3.97
CA ARG A 231 1.96 22.03 -5.38
C ARG A 231 0.49 22.38 -5.52
N ARG A 232 0.21 23.46 -6.25
CA ARG A 232 -1.16 23.87 -6.60
C ARG A 232 -1.94 22.77 -7.34
N ASP A 233 -1.25 21.96 -8.13
CA ASP A 233 -1.80 20.87 -8.93
C ASP A 233 -1.69 19.49 -8.24
N TYR A 234 -1.53 19.43 -6.92
CA TYR A 234 -1.36 18.17 -6.19
C TYR A 234 -2.49 17.17 -6.45
N ALA A 235 -3.75 17.64 -6.49
CA ALA A 235 -4.91 16.81 -6.76
C ALA A 235 -4.82 16.05 -8.10
N LEU A 236 -4.23 16.70 -9.12
CA LEU A 236 -4.07 16.18 -10.49
C LEU A 236 -2.83 15.30 -10.66
N CYS A 237 -1.95 15.24 -9.65
CA CYS A 237 -0.76 14.38 -9.71
C CYS A 237 -1.16 12.89 -9.70
N ASN A 238 -0.43 12.08 -10.46
CA ASN A 238 -0.60 10.62 -10.39
C ASN A 238 -0.18 10.06 -9.02
N THR A 239 -0.63 8.85 -8.72
CA THR A 239 -0.40 8.18 -7.42
C THR A 239 1.09 8.04 -7.09
N ALA A 240 1.94 7.74 -8.08
CA ALA A 240 3.38 7.61 -7.87
C ALA A 240 4.01 8.94 -7.42
N LYS A 241 3.61 10.05 -8.05
CA LYS A 241 4.08 11.39 -7.70
C LYS A 241 3.58 11.82 -6.33
N LYS A 242 2.31 11.55 -6.00
CA LYS A 242 1.72 11.80 -4.67
C LYS A 242 2.50 11.08 -3.58
N ARG A 243 2.78 9.78 -3.75
CA ARG A 243 3.63 8.98 -2.84
C ARG A 243 5.04 9.54 -2.71
N GLY A 244 5.67 9.96 -3.81
CA GLY A 244 6.99 10.59 -3.78
C GLY A 244 7.02 11.88 -2.94
N ILE A 245 5.96 12.69 -3.02
CA ILE A 245 5.80 13.91 -2.20
C ILE A 245 5.53 13.55 -0.74
N ALA A 246 4.66 12.58 -0.46
CA ALA A 246 4.37 12.12 0.89
C ALA A 246 5.63 11.65 1.63
N HIS A 247 6.47 10.82 0.98
CA HIS A 247 7.76 10.43 1.55
C HIS A 247 8.67 11.64 1.86
N ALA A 248 8.70 12.63 0.97
CA ALA A 248 9.53 13.82 1.16
C ALA A 248 9.05 14.66 2.37
N LEU A 249 7.74 14.81 2.55
CA LEU A 249 7.16 15.46 3.72
C LEU A 249 7.53 14.74 5.03
N LEU A 250 7.48 13.42 5.04
CA LEU A 250 7.87 12.64 6.23
C LEU A 250 9.36 12.80 6.57
N MET A 251 10.24 12.89 5.56
CA MET A 251 11.67 13.19 5.78
C MET A 251 11.92 14.64 6.22
N ASP A 252 11.08 15.58 5.80
CA ASP A 252 11.20 16.98 6.19
C ASP A 252 10.76 17.20 7.64
N GLY A 253 9.73 16.47 8.10
CA GLY A 253 9.35 16.43 9.49
C GLY A 253 10.42 15.79 10.38
N ASP A 254 10.44 16.17 11.66
CA ASP A 254 11.45 15.72 12.63
C ASP A 254 11.26 14.28 13.12
N PHE A 255 10.17 13.64 12.73
CA PHE A 255 9.79 12.34 13.26
C PHE A 255 10.45 11.16 12.54
N TYR A 256 10.62 11.25 11.22
CA TYR A 256 11.20 10.18 10.39
C TYR A 256 12.50 10.57 9.68
N GLY A 257 12.80 11.87 9.59
CA GLY A 257 13.92 12.37 8.82
C GLY A 257 15.08 12.89 9.65
N VAL A 258 16.29 12.73 9.10
CA VAL A 258 17.53 13.30 9.66
C VAL A 258 18.30 14.06 8.59
N GLU A 259 19.13 15.00 9.00
CA GLU A 259 20.06 15.65 8.07
C GLU A 259 21.10 14.65 7.57
N ALA A 260 21.28 14.57 6.26
CA ALA A 260 22.26 13.69 5.66
C ALA A 260 23.67 14.15 6.06
N SER A 261 24.49 13.21 6.54
CA SER A 261 25.90 13.48 6.86
C SER A 261 26.69 13.96 5.64
N GLN A 262 26.26 13.53 4.45
CA GLN A 262 26.76 13.99 3.16
C GLN A 262 25.60 14.53 2.32
N PRO A 263 25.36 15.85 2.32
CA PRO A 263 24.30 16.45 1.53
C PRO A 263 24.59 16.31 0.04
N CYS A 264 23.56 16.07 -0.77
CA CYS A 264 23.74 15.97 -2.22
C CYS A 264 24.08 17.31 -2.85
N VAL A 265 24.76 17.27 -4.01
CA VAL A 265 25.18 18.45 -4.78
C VAL A 265 24.01 19.40 -5.06
N SER A 266 22.82 18.85 -5.31
CA SER A 266 21.61 19.66 -5.56
C SER A 266 21.15 20.45 -4.34
N CYS A 267 21.21 19.86 -3.14
CA CYS A 267 20.85 20.54 -1.89
C CYS A 267 21.91 21.59 -1.52
N VAL A 268 23.20 21.25 -1.65
CA VAL A 268 24.31 22.18 -1.41
C VAL A 268 24.21 23.42 -2.30
N LYS A 269 24.02 23.24 -3.61
CA LYS A 269 23.86 24.36 -4.56
C LYS A 269 22.68 25.27 -4.26
N ARG A 270 21.65 24.76 -3.59
CA ARG A 270 20.44 25.51 -3.21
C ARG A 270 20.55 26.15 -1.83
N GLY A 271 21.59 25.83 -1.05
CA GLY A 271 21.65 26.23 0.35
C GLY A 271 20.55 25.61 1.20
N GLU A 272 20.03 24.43 0.81
CA GLU A 272 18.94 23.76 1.51
C GLU A 272 19.43 22.56 2.32
N LYS A 273 18.76 22.29 3.44
CA LYS A 273 18.99 21.08 4.24
C LYS A 273 18.66 19.82 3.44
N CYS A 274 19.62 18.90 3.37
CA CYS A 274 19.46 17.61 2.74
C CYS A 274 18.93 16.61 3.78
N ARG A 275 17.64 16.27 3.71
CA ARG A 275 16.99 15.36 4.65
C ARG A 275 16.83 13.97 4.04
N ILE A 276 17.19 12.93 4.77
CA ILE A 276 17.00 11.52 4.42
C ILE A 276 16.21 10.83 5.53
N TYR A 277 15.72 9.62 5.30
CA TYR A 277 15.14 8.84 6.39
C TYR A 277 16.18 8.51 7.47
N HIS A 278 15.72 8.40 8.71
CA HIS A 278 16.53 7.96 9.82
C HIS A 278 17.08 6.54 9.56
N PRO A 279 18.39 6.27 9.75
CA PRO A 279 18.98 4.96 9.51
C PRO A 279 18.31 3.80 10.25
N ASP A 280 17.87 4.01 11.49
CA ASP A 280 17.14 3.01 12.28
C ASP A 280 15.83 2.52 11.63
N MET A 281 15.24 3.27 10.69
CA MET A 281 14.09 2.79 9.90
C MET A 281 14.47 1.64 8.94
N HIS A 282 15.77 1.41 8.71
CA HIS A 282 16.28 0.28 7.94
C HIS A 282 16.52 -0.98 8.78
N VAL A 283 16.37 -0.89 10.10
CA VAL A 283 16.55 -2.02 11.02
C VAL A 283 15.19 -2.69 11.27
N LEU A 284 15.16 -4.01 11.49
CA LEU A 284 13.92 -4.74 11.86
C LEU A 284 13.28 -4.10 13.11
N PRO A 285 11.94 -3.98 13.21
CA PRO A 285 10.88 -4.71 12.50
C PRO A 285 10.41 -4.11 11.15
N TRP A 286 10.96 -2.97 10.72
CA TRP A 286 10.51 -2.26 9.51
C TRP A 286 10.65 -3.03 8.19
N LYS A 287 11.49 -4.08 8.16
CA LYS A 287 11.63 -4.98 6.99
C LYS A 287 10.60 -6.12 6.96
N ALA A 288 9.99 -6.46 8.10
CA ALA A 288 9.07 -7.59 8.21
C ALA A 288 7.63 -7.17 7.85
N ASP A 289 7.24 -5.96 8.23
CA ASP A 289 5.89 -5.45 8.04
C ASP A 289 5.76 -4.68 6.71
N LEU A 290 5.47 -5.40 5.62
CA LEU A 290 4.84 -4.94 4.34
C LEU A 290 5.46 -3.77 3.54
N ILE A 291 6.35 -2.98 4.12
CA ILE A 291 7.11 -1.94 3.46
C ILE A 291 8.39 -2.63 3.03
N ASP A 292 8.49 -3.01 1.76
CA ASP A 292 9.80 -3.36 1.21
C ASP A 292 10.61 -2.05 1.03
N VAL A 293 11.04 -1.51 2.19
CA VAL A 293 11.84 -0.29 2.39
C VAL A 293 13.08 -0.35 1.47
N ASN A 294 13.57 -1.57 1.24
CA ASN A 294 14.72 -1.86 0.40
C ASN A 294 14.40 -1.90 -1.10
N LYS A 295 13.28 -2.48 -1.55
CA LYS A 295 12.97 -2.54 -3.00
C LYS A 295 12.69 -1.18 -3.64
N ARG A 296 12.30 -0.15 -2.89
CA ARG A 296 12.01 1.20 -3.43
C ARG A 296 13.00 2.29 -3.02
N GLY A 297 14.20 1.92 -2.58
CA GLY A 297 15.30 2.85 -2.36
C GLY A 297 14.97 3.93 -1.33
N VAL A 298 14.28 3.57 -0.25
CA VAL A 298 14.23 4.41 0.96
C VAL A 298 15.69 4.65 1.38
N GLY A 299 16.07 5.91 1.59
CA GLY A 299 17.47 6.32 1.80
C GLY A 299 18.27 6.64 0.52
N ALA A 300 17.92 6.10 -0.65
CA ALA A 300 18.68 6.37 -1.89
C ALA A 300 18.55 7.81 -2.41
N GLN A 301 17.55 8.55 -1.91
CA GLN A 301 17.26 9.93 -2.29
C GLN A 301 16.87 10.73 -1.06
N CYS A 302 17.31 11.99 -1.01
CA CYS A 302 16.81 12.95 -0.04
C CYS A 302 15.39 13.42 -0.40
N ALA A 303 14.71 14.06 0.56
CA ALA A 303 13.37 14.61 0.43
C ALA A 303 13.19 15.41 -0.87
N MET A 304 14.10 16.34 -1.15
CA MET A 304 14.05 17.20 -2.33
C MET A 304 14.21 16.46 -3.66
N CYS A 305 15.09 15.47 -3.72
CA CYS A 305 15.30 14.67 -4.93
C CYS A 305 14.09 13.76 -5.18
N ARG A 306 13.55 13.17 -4.11
CA ARG A 306 12.39 12.27 -4.15
C ARG A 306 11.12 13.00 -4.59
N ALA A 307 10.81 14.16 -4.00
CA ALA A 307 9.65 14.98 -4.39
C ALA A 307 9.69 15.35 -5.88
N LYS A 308 10.89 15.56 -6.45
CA LYS A 308 11.06 15.91 -7.87
C LYS A 308 11.03 14.72 -8.82
N GLY A 309 11.12 13.49 -8.32
CA GLY A 309 11.18 12.27 -9.14
C GLY A 309 12.48 12.16 -9.94
N ARG A 310 13.59 12.75 -9.45
CA ARG A 310 14.89 12.66 -10.14
C ARG A 310 15.57 11.37 -9.75
N THR A 311 15.88 10.49 -10.71
CA THR A 311 16.74 9.33 -10.48
C THR A 311 18.14 9.80 -10.10
N SER A 312 18.80 9.10 -9.18
CA SER A 312 20.11 9.45 -8.60
C SER A 312 21.29 9.32 -9.58
N SER A 313 21.04 9.15 -10.88
CA SER A 313 21.94 8.52 -11.83
C SER A 313 22.99 9.43 -12.49
N ALA A 314 23.30 10.64 -12.00
CA ALA A 314 24.24 11.50 -12.74
C ALA A 314 25.27 12.31 -11.96
N THR A 315 25.11 12.65 -10.67
CA THR A 315 26.04 13.62 -10.03
C THR A 315 26.32 13.38 -8.54
N GLY A 316 26.23 12.14 -8.08
CA GLY A 316 26.46 11.77 -6.68
C GLY A 316 25.14 11.55 -5.96
N ALA A 317 24.84 10.27 -5.70
CA ALA A 317 23.71 9.88 -4.89
C ALA A 317 23.84 10.49 -3.49
N CYS A 318 22.71 10.77 -2.83
CA CYS A 318 22.72 11.03 -1.40
C CYS A 318 23.21 9.73 -0.73
N CYS A 319 24.37 9.72 -0.10
CA CYS A 319 24.80 8.57 0.68
C CYS A 319 23.91 8.51 1.93
N ALA A 320 22.86 7.68 1.91
CA ALA A 320 22.31 7.16 3.15
C ALA A 320 23.41 6.34 3.83
N ALA A 321 23.61 6.59 5.12
CA ALA A 321 24.55 5.87 5.95
C ALA A 321 24.17 4.39 6.07
#